data_AF-A0A7S0V8K6-F1
#
_entry.id   AF-A0A7S0V8K6-F1
#
_cell.length_a   1.000
_cell.length_b   1.000
_cell.length_c   1.000
_cell.angle_alpha   90.00
_cell.angle_beta   90.00
_cell.angle_gamma   90.00
#
_symmetry.space_group_name_H-M   'P 1'
#
loop_
_entity.id
_entity.type
_entity.pdbx_description
1 polymer ?
#
loop_
_entity_poly.entity_id
_entity_poly.type
_entity_poly.pdbx_seq_one_letter_code
_entity_poly.pdbx_strand_id
1 'polypeptide(L)'
;YFAGVCARCRDTGVSVRKAAMHILRDCLATEGQSPGIVDGACVALIPLLKDESSDIRKHVTLLLRGMWFPQPPSAGLPVAARFAQVRGVVSEAHRSGLADRDGQTVVDSIAAFLRGAMGDEAAGGLNTAACGEYCDHAVQTVVREHEERAGTREEGGLNAALLPLFRTLEVFARARPSLLARHAPLLHQYLSPGEPGEGRGQEQQEVA
;
A
#
# COMPACT_ATOMS: atom_id res chain seq x y z
N TYR A 1 4.01 -16.65 -19.51
CA TYR A 1 3.77 -17.73 -18.52
C TYR A 1 3.15 -17.19 -17.23
N PHE A 2 3.76 -16.23 -16.54
CA PHE A 2 3.27 -15.62 -15.29
C PHE A 2 1.78 -15.19 -15.30
N ALA A 3 1.37 -14.38 -16.27
CA ALA A 3 -0.03 -13.93 -16.38
C ALA A 3 -1.05 -15.08 -16.47
N GLY A 4 -0.64 -16.20 -17.12
CA GLY A 4 -1.45 -17.41 -17.19
C GLY A 4 -1.67 -18.03 -15.81
N VAL A 5 -0.64 -18.11 -14.98
CA VAL A 5 -0.74 -18.59 -13.59
C VAL A 5 -1.66 -17.69 -12.76
N CYS A 6 -1.50 -16.37 -12.86
CA CYS A 6 -2.36 -15.41 -12.14
C CYS A 6 -3.84 -15.59 -12.50
N ALA A 7 -4.16 -15.85 -13.78
CA ALA A 7 -5.53 -16.10 -14.21
C ALA A 7 -6.13 -17.38 -13.59
N ARG A 8 -5.31 -18.41 -13.32
CA ARG A 8 -5.76 -19.67 -12.69
C ARG A 8 -6.22 -19.49 -11.24
N CYS A 9 -5.86 -18.40 -10.56
CA CYS A 9 -6.40 -18.07 -9.23
C CYS A 9 -7.92 -17.82 -9.24
N ARG A 10 -8.55 -17.63 -10.40
CA ARG A 10 -10.01 -17.41 -10.52
C ARG A 10 -10.78 -18.60 -11.07
N ASP A 11 -10.10 -19.72 -11.27
CA ASP A 11 -10.72 -20.92 -11.79
C ASP A 11 -11.81 -21.45 -10.83
N THR A 12 -12.78 -22.18 -11.37
CA THR A 12 -13.84 -22.80 -10.57
C THR A 12 -13.31 -23.96 -9.74
N GLY A 13 -12.28 -24.67 -10.20
CA GLY A 13 -11.69 -25.81 -9.51
C GLY A 13 -10.80 -25.40 -8.32
N VAL A 14 -11.15 -25.84 -7.11
CA VAL A 14 -10.33 -25.64 -5.90
C VAL A 14 -8.90 -26.14 -6.10
N SER A 15 -8.71 -27.32 -6.68
CA SER A 15 -7.37 -27.89 -6.93
C SER A 15 -6.52 -27.02 -7.86
N VAL A 16 -7.15 -26.38 -8.84
CA VAL A 16 -6.47 -25.46 -9.77
C VAL A 16 -6.03 -24.21 -9.03
N ARG A 17 -6.93 -23.57 -8.27
CA ARG A 17 -6.62 -22.36 -7.51
C ARG A 17 -5.53 -22.63 -6.47
N LYS A 18 -5.58 -23.79 -5.79
CA LYS A 18 -4.54 -24.24 -4.86
C LYS A 18 -3.19 -24.40 -5.53
N ALA A 19 -3.14 -25.04 -6.71
CA ALA A 19 -1.89 -25.17 -7.47
C ALA A 19 -1.34 -23.80 -7.90
N ALA A 20 -2.19 -22.91 -8.43
CA ALA A 20 -1.79 -21.55 -8.80
C ALA A 20 -1.25 -20.76 -7.61
N MET A 21 -1.91 -20.84 -6.46
CA MET A 21 -1.47 -20.23 -5.21
C MET A 21 -0.08 -20.72 -4.78
N HIS A 22 0.18 -22.03 -4.83
CA HIS A 22 1.50 -22.57 -4.50
C HIS A 22 2.58 -22.11 -5.49
N ILE A 23 2.30 -22.09 -6.79
CA ILE A 23 3.24 -21.59 -7.80
C ILE A 23 3.58 -20.12 -7.55
N LEU A 24 2.58 -19.28 -7.28
CA LEU A 24 2.81 -17.85 -7.00
C LEU A 24 3.57 -17.64 -5.69
N ARG A 25 3.28 -18.43 -4.65
CA ARG A 25 4.05 -18.43 -3.39
C ARG A 25 5.52 -18.74 -3.66
N ASP A 26 5.80 -19.79 -4.42
CA ASP A 26 7.18 -20.21 -4.71
C ASP A 26 7.91 -19.17 -5.59
N CYS A 27 7.17 -18.53 -6.51
CA CYS A 27 7.67 -17.39 -7.28
C CYS A 27 8.05 -16.21 -6.36
N LEU A 28 7.19 -15.86 -5.39
CA LEU A 28 7.44 -14.78 -4.43
C LEU A 28 8.58 -15.08 -3.45
N ALA A 29 8.89 -16.37 -3.21
CA ALA A 29 10.01 -16.79 -2.38
C ALA A 29 11.37 -16.73 -3.10
N THR A 30 11.37 -16.54 -4.42
CA THR A 30 12.60 -16.40 -5.20
C THR A 30 13.22 -15.01 -5.00
N GLU A 31 14.51 -14.95 -4.71
CA GLU A 31 15.21 -13.67 -4.57
C GLU A 31 15.28 -12.90 -5.90
N GLY A 32 15.29 -11.57 -5.83
CA GLY A 32 15.49 -10.71 -7.00
C GLY A 32 14.28 -10.58 -7.94
N GLN A 33 13.08 -10.97 -7.51
CA GLN A 33 11.87 -10.75 -8.30
C GLN A 33 11.62 -9.25 -8.54
N SER A 34 11.21 -8.92 -9.75
CA SER A 34 10.89 -7.54 -10.09
C SER A 34 9.62 -7.07 -9.36
N PRO A 35 9.50 -5.78 -9.02
CA PRO A 35 8.31 -5.26 -8.36
C PRO A 35 7.00 -5.60 -9.07
N GLY A 36 6.97 -5.55 -10.42
CA GLY A 36 5.77 -5.90 -11.19
C GLY A 36 5.33 -7.37 -11.05
N ILE A 37 6.28 -8.29 -10.86
CA ILE A 37 5.94 -9.70 -10.58
C ILE A 37 5.37 -9.84 -9.17
N VAL A 38 5.99 -9.19 -8.19
CA VAL A 38 5.52 -9.21 -6.80
C VAL A 38 4.11 -8.60 -6.72
N ASP A 39 3.92 -7.42 -7.29
CA ASP A 39 2.66 -6.67 -7.30
C ASP A 39 1.56 -7.49 -7.98
N GLY A 40 1.82 -8.02 -9.17
CA GLY A 40 0.86 -8.84 -9.92
C GLY A 40 0.50 -10.15 -9.21
N ALA A 41 1.46 -10.79 -8.55
CA ALA A 41 1.22 -12.03 -7.80
C ALA A 41 0.36 -11.75 -6.57
N CYS A 42 0.69 -10.71 -5.79
CA CYS A 42 -0.13 -10.29 -4.65
C CYS A 42 -1.56 -9.94 -5.08
N VAL A 43 -1.74 -9.17 -6.16
CA VAL A 43 -3.08 -8.81 -6.69
C VAL A 43 -3.88 -10.04 -7.13
N ALA A 44 -3.23 -11.06 -7.69
CA ALA A 44 -3.89 -12.32 -8.04
C ALA A 44 -4.27 -13.16 -6.80
N LEU A 45 -3.47 -13.10 -5.74
CA LEU A 45 -3.66 -13.87 -4.51
C LEU A 45 -4.68 -13.25 -3.54
N ILE A 46 -4.76 -11.92 -3.45
CA ILE A 46 -5.60 -11.22 -2.47
C ILE A 46 -7.09 -11.65 -2.50
N PRO A 47 -7.75 -11.85 -3.66
CA PRO A 47 -9.12 -12.36 -3.72
C PRO A 47 -9.31 -13.72 -3.02
N LEU A 48 -8.25 -14.54 -2.97
CA LEU A 48 -8.28 -15.85 -2.32
C LEU A 48 -8.32 -15.78 -0.80
N LEU A 49 -8.19 -14.59 -0.19
CA LEU A 49 -8.44 -14.40 1.24
C LEU A 49 -9.89 -14.76 1.62
N LYS A 50 -10.82 -14.70 0.65
CA LYS A 50 -12.22 -15.09 0.81
C LYS A 50 -12.56 -16.41 0.10
N ASP A 51 -11.55 -17.21 -0.27
CA ASP A 51 -11.78 -18.49 -0.95
C ASP A 51 -12.68 -19.42 -0.13
N GLU A 52 -13.47 -20.26 -0.77
CA GLU A 52 -14.29 -21.28 -0.09
C GLU A 52 -13.43 -22.28 0.71
N SER A 53 -12.23 -22.58 0.22
CA SER A 53 -11.27 -23.47 0.88
C SER A 53 -10.55 -22.76 2.03
N SER A 54 -10.72 -23.29 3.25
CA SER A 54 -10.01 -22.81 4.44
C SER A 54 -8.49 -22.92 4.31
N ASP A 55 -8.01 -23.97 3.66
CA ASP A 55 -6.57 -24.15 3.41
C ASP A 55 -6.01 -23.04 2.53
N ILE A 56 -6.68 -22.70 1.43
CA ILE A 56 -6.26 -21.60 0.55
C ILE A 56 -6.22 -20.29 1.34
N ARG A 57 -7.30 -19.95 2.06
CA ARG A 57 -7.37 -18.74 2.90
C ARG A 57 -6.21 -18.67 3.88
N LYS A 58 -5.93 -19.76 4.59
CA LYS A 58 -4.85 -19.84 5.58
C LYS A 58 -3.49 -19.59 4.95
N HIS A 59 -3.20 -20.23 3.81
CA HIS A 59 -1.90 -20.10 3.14
C HIS A 59 -1.68 -18.69 2.60
N VAL A 60 -2.69 -18.08 1.98
CA VAL A 60 -2.60 -16.71 1.47
C VAL A 60 -2.45 -15.70 2.60
N THR A 61 -3.20 -15.88 3.70
CA THR A 61 -3.10 -15.03 4.89
C THR A 61 -1.69 -15.09 5.48
N LEU A 62 -1.13 -16.30 5.66
CA LEU A 62 0.22 -16.46 6.20
C LEU A 62 1.29 -15.87 5.27
N LEU A 63 1.15 -16.05 3.97
CA LEU A 63 2.07 -15.48 2.97
C LEU A 63 2.10 -13.95 3.03
N LEU A 64 0.93 -13.30 2.93
CA LEU A 64 0.85 -11.84 2.94
C LEU A 64 1.32 -11.27 4.29
N ARG A 65 1.01 -11.94 5.40
CA ARG A 65 1.50 -11.55 6.73
C ARG A 65 3.01 -11.69 6.84
N GLY A 66 3.60 -12.76 6.32
CA GLY A 66 5.06 -12.94 6.33
C GLY A 66 5.77 -11.83 5.53
N MET A 67 5.18 -11.38 4.43
CA MET A 67 5.74 -10.32 3.59
C MET A 67 5.60 -8.93 4.23
N TRP A 68 4.42 -8.58 4.73
CA TRP A 68 4.12 -7.22 5.20
C TRP A 68 4.31 -7.04 6.70
N PHE A 69 4.25 -8.11 7.48
CA PHE A 69 4.34 -8.09 8.94
C PHE A 69 5.24 -9.23 9.45
N PRO A 70 6.50 -9.33 8.99
CA PRO A 70 7.43 -10.38 9.41
C PRO A 70 7.59 -10.39 10.93
N GLN A 71 7.71 -11.60 11.49
CA GLN A 71 7.93 -11.83 12.91
C GLN A 71 9.20 -12.69 13.09
N PRO A 72 10.25 -12.19 13.77
CA PRO A 72 10.36 -10.84 14.34
C PRO A 72 10.42 -9.74 13.24
N PRO A 73 10.12 -8.47 13.58
CA PRO A 73 10.11 -7.36 12.59
C PRO A 73 11.43 -7.17 11.82
N SER A 74 12.55 -7.66 12.36
CA SER A 74 13.87 -7.64 11.73
C SER A 74 14.08 -8.74 10.68
N ALA A 75 13.22 -9.75 10.60
CA ALA A 75 13.38 -10.92 9.73
C ALA A 75 12.95 -10.71 8.28
N GLY A 76 12.73 -9.47 7.84
CA GLY A 76 12.25 -9.16 6.50
C GLY A 76 12.82 -7.87 5.95
N LEU A 77 12.18 -7.39 4.89
CA LEU A 77 12.57 -6.14 4.24
C LEU A 77 12.52 -4.96 5.23
N PRO A 78 13.40 -3.95 5.07
CA PRO A 78 13.28 -2.68 5.79
C PRO A 78 11.88 -2.08 5.64
N VAL A 79 11.43 -1.30 6.63
CA VAL A 79 10.10 -0.68 6.66
C VAL A 79 9.78 0.06 5.35
N ALA A 80 10.73 0.84 4.83
CA ALA A 80 10.58 1.58 3.58
C ALA A 80 10.33 0.66 2.37
N ALA A 81 11.06 -0.46 2.29
CA ALA A 81 10.90 -1.44 1.20
C ALA A 81 9.58 -2.21 1.32
N ARG A 82 9.14 -2.55 2.55
CA ARG A 82 7.82 -3.15 2.78
C ARG A 82 6.69 -2.20 2.40
N PHE A 83 6.79 -0.94 2.80
CA PHE A 83 5.82 0.08 2.40
C PHE A 83 5.79 0.27 0.88
N ALA A 84 6.96 0.33 0.22
CA ALA A 84 7.04 0.42 -1.24
C ALA A 84 6.38 -0.77 -1.93
N GLN A 85 6.52 -1.98 -1.37
CA GLN A 85 5.83 -3.18 -1.85
C GLN A 85 4.30 -3.05 -1.68
N VAL A 86 3.80 -2.69 -0.49
CA VAL A 86 2.36 -2.47 -0.27
C VAL A 86 1.81 -1.42 -1.24
N ARG A 87 2.54 -0.32 -1.44
CA ARG A 87 2.18 0.75 -2.39
C ARG A 87 2.13 0.25 -3.84
N GLY A 88 3.09 -0.58 -4.25
CA GLY A 88 3.12 -1.21 -5.57
C GLY A 88 1.89 -2.08 -5.80
N VAL A 89 1.57 -2.95 -4.84
CA VAL A 89 0.38 -3.80 -4.84
C VAL A 89 -0.91 -2.99 -4.89
N VAL A 90 -1.05 -1.92 -4.10
CA VAL A 90 -2.23 -1.03 -4.14
C VAL A 90 -2.35 -0.33 -5.49
N SER A 91 -1.24 0.10 -6.07
CA SER A 91 -1.22 0.77 -7.38
C SER A 91 -1.64 -0.19 -8.50
N GLU A 92 -1.15 -1.43 -8.47
CA GLU A 92 -1.54 -2.47 -9.42
C GLU A 92 -2.99 -2.93 -9.20
N ALA A 93 -3.46 -3.02 -7.96
CA ALA A 93 -4.86 -3.30 -7.65
C ALA A 93 -5.79 -2.24 -8.25
N HIS A 94 -5.45 -0.95 -8.11
CA HIS A 94 -6.19 0.14 -8.75
C HIS A 94 -6.14 0.09 -10.28
N ARG A 95 -4.96 -0.18 -10.85
CA ARG A 95 -4.76 -0.24 -12.32
C ARG A 95 -5.54 -1.38 -12.96
N SER A 96 -5.51 -2.54 -12.31
CA SER A 96 -6.12 -3.75 -12.83
C SER A 96 -7.65 -3.75 -12.73
N GLY A 97 -8.23 -2.92 -11.84
CA GLY A 97 -9.69 -2.80 -11.67
C GLY A 97 -10.35 -4.09 -11.23
N LEU A 98 -9.58 -5.03 -10.67
CA LEU A 98 -10.04 -6.36 -10.36
C LEU A 98 -11.00 -6.35 -9.16
N ALA A 99 -12.13 -7.02 -9.35
CA ALA A 99 -13.11 -7.26 -8.30
C ALA A 99 -13.34 -8.77 -8.10
N ASP A 100 -13.75 -9.14 -6.88
CA ASP A 100 -14.22 -10.48 -6.56
C ASP A 100 -15.65 -10.72 -7.09
N ARG A 101 -16.19 -11.92 -6.83
CA ARG A 101 -17.53 -12.32 -7.28
C ARG A 101 -18.65 -11.47 -6.67
N ASP A 102 -18.38 -10.83 -5.53
CA ASP A 102 -19.32 -9.98 -4.81
C ASP A 102 -19.18 -8.51 -5.22
N GLY A 103 -18.34 -8.20 -6.21
CA GLY A 103 -18.09 -6.84 -6.70
C GLY A 103 -17.17 -6.02 -5.79
N GLN A 104 -16.54 -6.62 -4.78
CA GLN A 104 -15.56 -5.94 -3.94
C GLN A 104 -14.23 -5.88 -4.67
N THR A 105 -13.60 -4.71 -4.70
CA THR A 105 -12.31 -4.55 -5.37
C THR A 105 -11.19 -5.24 -4.59
N VAL A 106 -10.08 -5.51 -5.27
CA VAL A 106 -8.84 -5.96 -4.60
C VAL A 106 -8.41 -4.95 -3.54
N VAL A 107 -8.61 -3.65 -3.78
CA VAL A 107 -8.29 -2.57 -2.83
C VAL A 107 -9.12 -2.71 -1.54
N ASP A 108 -10.41 -3.02 -1.66
CA ASP A 108 -11.28 -3.27 -0.49
C ASP A 108 -10.80 -4.49 0.30
N SER A 109 -10.35 -5.53 -0.41
CA SER A 109 -9.79 -6.74 0.20
C SER A 109 -8.46 -6.47 0.92
N ILE A 110 -7.62 -5.58 0.40
CA ILE A 110 -6.40 -5.12 1.09
C ILE A 110 -6.79 -4.39 2.39
N ALA A 111 -7.74 -3.46 2.34
CA ALA A 111 -8.19 -2.73 3.53
C ALA A 111 -8.75 -3.68 4.60
N ALA A 112 -9.54 -4.68 4.20
CA ALA A 112 -10.06 -5.71 5.09
C ALA A 112 -8.94 -6.58 5.70
N PHE A 113 -7.95 -6.99 4.89
CA PHE A 113 -6.79 -7.74 5.35
C PHE A 113 -5.98 -6.95 6.39
N LEU A 114 -5.67 -5.68 6.12
CA LEU A 114 -4.93 -4.83 7.05
C LEU A 114 -5.70 -4.64 8.38
N ARG A 115 -7.02 -4.45 8.30
CA ARG A 115 -7.87 -4.36 9.50
C ARG A 115 -7.79 -5.63 10.34
N GLY A 116 -7.89 -6.79 9.70
CA GLY A 116 -7.75 -8.09 10.37
C GLY A 116 -6.36 -8.31 10.96
N ALA A 117 -5.31 -7.95 10.23
CA ALA A 117 -3.93 -8.06 10.71
C ALA A 117 -3.67 -7.18 11.94
N MET A 118 -4.25 -5.98 11.99
CA MET A 118 -4.11 -5.08 13.14
C MET A 118 -5.02 -5.41 14.32
N GLY A 119 -6.07 -6.21 14.12
CA GLY A 119 -6.96 -6.72 15.17
C GLY A 119 -6.53 -8.08 15.71
N ASP A 120 -5.37 -8.59 15.29
CA ASP A 120 -4.85 -9.86 15.76
C ASP A 120 -4.24 -9.71 17.14
N GLU A 121 -5.00 -10.14 18.17
CA GLU A 121 -4.58 -10.17 19.56
C GLU A 121 -3.26 -10.96 19.77
N ALA A 122 -3.02 -12.01 18.97
CA ALA A 122 -1.79 -12.79 19.06
C ALA A 122 -0.55 -11.99 18.61
N ALA A 123 -0.75 -10.96 17.79
CA ALA A 123 0.32 -10.05 17.39
C ALA A 123 0.58 -8.94 18.43
N GLY A 124 -0.20 -8.85 19.51
CA GLY A 124 0.05 -7.92 20.63
C GLY A 124 0.18 -6.45 20.20
N GLY A 125 -0.49 -6.05 19.10
CA GLY A 125 -0.39 -4.70 18.54
C GLY A 125 0.84 -4.42 17.66
N LEU A 126 1.77 -5.38 17.46
CA LEU A 126 2.96 -5.19 16.61
C LEU A 126 2.60 -4.82 15.16
N ASN A 127 1.57 -5.46 14.61
CA ASN A 127 1.09 -5.13 13.26
C ASN A 127 0.50 -3.71 13.20
N THR A 128 -0.11 -3.24 14.30
CA THR A 128 -0.59 -1.86 14.40
C THR A 128 0.56 -0.87 14.40
N ALA A 129 1.63 -1.16 15.16
CA ALA A 129 2.83 -0.33 15.17
C ALA A 129 3.48 -0.26 13.79
N ALA A 130 3.63 -1.41 13.11
CA ALA A 130 4.16 -1.47 11.75
C ALA A 130 3.32 -0.67 10.74
N CYS A 131 1.98 -0.75 10.81
CA CYS A 131 1.09 0.10 10.00
C CYS A 131 1.27 1.59 10.31
N GLY A 132 1.55 1.93 11.58
CA GLY A 132 1.91 3.27 12.01
C GLY A 132 3.19 3.76 11.34
N GLU A 133 4.26 2.96 11.38
CA GLU A 133 5.54 3.25 10.73
C GLU A 133 5.40 3.41 9.21
N TYR A 134 4.54 2.62 8.56
CA TYR A 134 4.21 2.77 7.15
C TYR A 134 3.55 4.13 6.85
N CYS A 135 2.62 4.56 7.69
CA CYS A 135 1.99 5.87 7.55
C CYS A 135 3.00 7.00 7.81
N ASP A 136 3.85 6.88 8.83
CA ASP A 136 4.89 7.85 9.14
C ASP A 136 5.85 8.01 7.94
N HIS A 137 6.32 6.90 7.37
CA HIS A 137 7.19 6.91 6.20
C HIS A 137 6.50 7.46 4.94
N ALA A 138 5.23 7.13 4.72
CA ALA A 138 4.44 7.65 3.62
C ALA A 138 4.33 9.18 3.67
N VAL A 139 4.02 9.73 4.85
CA VAL A 139 3.87 11.17 5.06
C VAL A 139 5.21 11.90 4.90
N GLN A 140 6.30 11.35 5.43
CA GLN A 140 7.65 11.88 5.19
C GLN A 140 7.99 11.90 3.69
N THR A 141 7.60 10.86 2.96
CA THR A 141 7.79 10.82 1.50
C THR A 141 6.97 11.92 0.83
N VAL A 142 5.71 12.13 1.21
CA VAL A 142 4.89 13.23 0.67
C VAL A 142 5.58 14.58 0.90
N VAL A 143 6.03 14.87 2.12
CA VAL A 143 6.74 16.12 2.45
C VAL A 143 7.98 16.31 1.58
N ARG A 144 8.83 15.29 1.49
CA ARG A 144 10.07 15.34 0.70
C ARG A 144 9.79 15.62 -0.78
N GLU A 145 8.83 14.92 -1.38
CA GLU A 145 8.48 15.11 -2.79
C GLU A 145 7.88 16.50 -3.07
N HIS A 146 7.21 17.10 -2.08
CA HIS A 146 6.74 18.48 -2.14
C HIS A 146 7.89 19.50 -2.03
N GLU A 147 8.84 19.29 -1.11
CA GLU A 147 9.99 20.18 -0.88
C GLU A 147 10.99 20.16 -2.04
N GLU A 148 11.35 18.98 -2.56
CA GLU A 148 12.30 18.82 -3.68
C GLU A 148 11.82 19.52 -4.97
N ARG A 149 10.49 19.58 -5.17
CA ARG A 149 9.88 20.25 -6.33
C ARG A 149 9.64 21.75 -6.13
N ALA A 150 9.55 22.24 -4.89
CA ALA A 150 9.59 23.69 -4.65
C ALA A 150 10.89 24.33 -5.20
N GLY A 151 11.96 23.55 -5.35
CA GLY A 151 13.22 23.96 -5.98
C GLY A 151 13.33 23.72 -7.49
N THR A 152 12.42 22.98 -8.13
CA THR A 152 12.51 22.58 -9.55
C THR A 152 11.19 22.81 -10.29
N ARG A 153 11.20 23.72 -11.28
CA ARG A 153 10.02 24.23 -12.00
C ARG A 153 9.50 23.26 -13.08
N GLU A 154 9.48 21.96 -12.80
CA GLU A 154 9.00 20.95 -13.75
C GLU A 154 7.47 20.79 -13.70
N GLU A 155 6.80 21.19 -14.79
CA GLU A 155 5.34 21.24 -14.95
C GLU A 155 4.65 19.87 -15.14
N GLY A 156 5.36 18.76 -14.94
CA GLY A 156 4.81 17.41 -15.10
C GLY A 156 5.24 16.47 -13.97
N GLY A 157 4.29 15.82 -13.29
CA GLY A 157 4.57 14.57 -12.56
C GLY A 157 4.29 14.51 -11.06
N LEU A 158 3.87 15.59 -10.38
CA LEU A 158 3.43 15.54 -8.97
C LEU A 158 2.35 14.47 -8.76
N ASN A 159 1.36 14.43 -9.66
CA ASN A 159 0.29 13.44 -9.60
C ASN A 159 0.78 12.01 -9.84
N ALA A 160 1.85 11.79 -10.61
CA ALA A 160 2.32 10.44 -10.92
C ALA A 160 3.00 9.76 -9.71
N ALA A 161 3.74 10.53 -8.91
CA ALA A 161 4.41 10.04 -7.72
C ALA A 161 3.52 10.07 -6.46
N LEU A 162 2.72 11.12 -6.30
CA LEU A 162 1.87 11.31 -5.11
C LEU A 162 0.59 10.48 -5.14
N LEU A 163 -0.02 10.25 -6.31
CA LEU A 163 -1.28 9.51 -6.38
C LEU A 163 -1.17 8.07 -5.82
N PRO A 164 -0.13 7.27 -6.13
CA PRO A 164 0.13 6.00 -5.46
C PRO A 164 0.23 6.11 -3.94
N LEU A 165 0.89 7.16 -3.42
CA LEU A 165 1.04 7.39 -1.99
C LEU A 165 -0.31 7.68 -1.34
N PHE A 166 -1.09 8.61 -1.90
CA PHE A 166 -2.41 8.95 -1.37
C PHE A 166 -3.41 7.79 -1.46
N ARG A 167 -3.40 7.02 -2.55
CA ARG A 167 -4.21 5.78 -2.64
C ARG A 167 -3.83 4.78 -1.57
N THR A 168 -2.55 4.64 -1.28
CA THR A 168 -2.08 3.73 -0.23
C THR A 168 -2.49 4.24 1.16
N LEU A 169 -2.32 5.54 1.43
CA LEU A 169 -2.77 6.17 2.68
C LEU A 169 -4.28 6.03 2.87
N GLU A 170 -5.08 6.17 1.81
CA GLU A 170 -6.53 5.98 1.83
C GLU A 170 -6.90 4.56 2.27
N VAL A 171 -6.20 3.54 1.78
CA VAL A 171 -6.40 2.14 2.20
C VAL A 171 -6.09 1.95 3.69
N PHE A 172 -5.00 2.55 4.20
CA PHE A 172 -4.69 2.52 5.64
C PHE A 172 -5.75 3.28 6.46
N ALA A 173 -6.23 4.43 5.98
CA ALA A 173 -7.29 5.21 6.62
C ALA A 173 -8.58 4.39 6.73
N ARG A 174 -8.96 3.69 5.65
CA ARG A 174 -10.12 2.79 5.64
C ARG A 174 -9.95 1.65 6.62
N ALA A 175 -8.77 1.06 6.71
CA ALA A 175 -8.48 -0.02 7.64
C ALA A 175 -8.50 0.43 9.11
N ARG A 176 -7.94 1.62 9.42
CA ARG A 176 -7.95 2.21 10.76
C ARG A 176 -7.69 3.73 10.68
N PRO A 177 -8.72 4.58 10.82
CA PRO A 177 -8.58 6.04 10.67
C PRO A 177 -7.60 6.69 11.67
N SER A 178 -7.47 6.12 12.87
CA SER A 178 -6.58 6.65 13.91
C SER A 178 -5.10 6.64 13.53
N LEU A 179 -4.68 5.84 12.54
CA LEU A 179 -3.30 5.84 12.05
C LEU A 179 -2.89 7.18 11.43
N LEU A 180 -3.84 7.86 10.77
CA LEU A 180 -3.59 9.13 10.08
C LEU A 180 -3.98 10.36 10.91
N ALA A 181 -4.69 10.19 12.02
CA ALA A 181 -5.18 11.31 12.84
C ALA A 181 -4.04 12.26 13.27
N ARG A 182 -2.87 11.71 13.63
CA ARG A 182 -1.68 12.49 14.00
C ARG A 182 -1.01 13.22 12.82
N HIS A 183 -1.24 12.77 11.60
CA HIS A 183 -0.67 13.38 10.39
C HIS A 183 -1.60 14.39 9.74
N ALA A 184 -2.87 14.46 10.15
CA ALA A 184 -3.86 15.34 9.56
C ALA A 184 -3.44 16.83 9.55
N PRO A 185 -2.87 17.42 10.64
CA PRO A 185 -2.42 18.80 10.61
C PRO A 185 -1.31 19.05 9.59
N LEU A 186 -0.36 18.11 9.48
CA LEU A 186 0.76 18.20 8.55
C LEU A 186 0.27 18.06 7.11
N LEU A 187 -0.54 17.05 6.81
CA LEU A 187 -1.11 16.84 5.48
C LEU A 187 -1.97 18.04 5.04
N HIS A 188 -2.70 18.68 5.96
CA HIS A 188 -3.47 19.88 5.66
C HIS A 188 -2.60 21.02 5.14
N GLN A 189 -1.40 21.23 5.70
CA GLN A 189 -0.48 22.28 5.24
C GLN A 189 -0.01 22.09 3.79
N TYR A 190 0.16 20.83 3.35
CA TYR A 190 0.62 20.50 1.99
C TYR A 190 -0.51 20.32 0.98
N LEU A 191 -1.76 20.12 1.44
CA LEU A 191 -2.93 19.91 0.60
C LEU A 191 -3.80 21.16 0.45
N SER A 192 -3.68 22.13 1.35
CA SER A 192 -4.35 23.43 1.20
C SER A 192 -3.76 24.15 -0.01
N PRO A 193 -4.59 24.60 -0.96
CA PRO A 193 -4.11 25.49 -2.02
C PRO A 193 -3.47 26.67 -1.32
N GLY A 194 -2.16 26.90 -1.55
CA GLY A 194 -1.45 28.00 -0.94
C GLY A 194 -2.27 29.28 -1.11
N GLU A 195 -2.52 29.98 -0.01
CA GLU A 195 -3.27 31.22 -0.08
C GLU A 195 -2.62 32.12 -1.14
N PRO A 196 -3.39 32.67 -2.09
CA PRO A 196 -2.83 33.53 -3.12
C PRO A 196 -2.31 34.80 -2.46
N GLY A 197 -1.00 34.83 -2.19
CA GLY A 197 -0.19 36.01 -1.89
C GLY A 197 -0.82 37.05 -0.97
N GLU A 198 -0.77 36.83 0.35
CA GLU A 198 -0.60 37.98 1.23
C GLU A 198 0.74 38.63 0.89
N GLY A 199 0.66 39.84 0.34
CA GLY A 199 1.79 40.57 -0.20
C GLY A 199 2.93 40.65 0.81
N ARG A 200 4.10 40.19 0.39
CA ARG A 200 5.36 40.78 0.83
C ARG A 200 5.40 42.22 0.31
N GLY A 201 4.61 43.09 0.93
CA GLY A 201 4.79 44.53 0.91
C GLY A 201 6.04 44.82 1.72
N GLN A 202 7.17 44.88 1.01
CA GLN A 202 8.33 45.61 1.47
C GLN A 202 7.93 47.09 1.55
N GLU A 203 7.53 47.57 2.72
CA GLU A 203 7.71 48.98 3.05
C GLU A 203 9.14 49.14 3.58
N GLN A 204 10.07 49.21 2.63
CA GLN A 204 11.31 49.92 2.83
C GLN A 204 10.98 51.42 2.71
N GLN A 205 11.29 52.16 3.78
CA GLN A 205 12.07 53.38 3.72
C GLN A 205 11.39 54.61 3.09
N GLU A 206 10.85 55.48 3.95
CA GLU A 206 10.86 56.92 3.69
C GLU A 206 11.67 57.62 4.78
N VAL A 207 12.89 58.01 4.38
CA VAL A 207 13.72 59.02 5.04
C VAL A 207 13.50 60.30 4.25
N ALA A 208 12.84 61.29 4.85
CA ALA A 208 13.06 62.72 4.68
C ALA A 208 12.17 63.50 5.68
#